data_AF-A0A9D5KIB7-F1
#
_entry.id   AF-A0A9D5KIB7-F1
#
_cell.length_a   1.000
_cell.length_b   1.000
_cell.length_c   1.000
_cell.angle_alpha   90.00
_cell.angle_beta   90.00
_cell.angle_gamma   90.00
#
_symmetry.space_group_name_H-M   'P 1'
#
loop_
_entity.id
_entity.type
_entity.pdbx_description
1 polymer ?
#
loop_
_entity_poly.entity_id
_entity_poly.type
_entity_poly.pdbx_seq_one_letter_code
_entity_poly.pdbx_strand_id
1 'polypeptide(L)'
;MRLTKLTILLLAVILTAGTSLGLERPRLDDDSDKCRLIVEVIERHKRAIGELLDELSERARALTDAERSRLQERIRTGAEQGEQLADAVERVLNQTDPSCEELRKISARLSEALQTLRRLDGDIRTRLATRKRVGAAIRVTDRALVRAARLARKTENGVDAFPGLRRAFELQEGSKQELAAGRLEPAMKMTLRARDLIGRTMRAALDSAEVAMVRERAMRFWKQTDRMIRRIERRIDNDDNPRAARLLKMAKDEQNRARDLAEEHPYRAFRHAKAARRIVNEMLRFHRRAQHCEDRAELIGERLEDAEEMVEESGSEKAAQILDKGKSHYEKGVELCEAGNAGQATAQFDIAAKLTAKAVDVAKGNTRRDHALKREIHKTGVIVKRADAMAETGEQKEKVERARELVKEAGDNIDKPQVCLKLLDRATDLAFSVIAEAGRAGQDDGEDR
;
A
#
# COMPACT_ATOMS: atom_id res chain seq x y z
N MET A 1 -11.26 -6.10 8.83
CA MET A 1 -11.66 -6.41 10.21
C MET A 1 -12.20 -5.22 11.01
N ARG A 2 -11.61 -4.00 10.95
CA ARG A 2 -12.15 -2.85 11.72
C ARG A 2 -13.50 -2.31 11.17
N LEU A 3 -13.70 -2.32 9.85
CA LEU A 3 -14.96 -1.87 9.22
C LEU A 3 -16.15 -2.82 9.45
N THR A 4 -15.95 -4.13 9.44
CA THR A 4 -17.01 -5.12 9.71
C THR A 4 -17.42 -5.14 11.18
N LYS A 5 -16.48 -4.91 12.11
CA LYS A 5 -16.84 -4.70 13.52
C LYS A 5 -17.64 -3.42 13.70
N LEU A 6 -17.37 -2.37 12.92
CA LEU A 6 -18.07 -1.09 13.02
C LEU A 6 -19.51 -1.17 12.50
N THR A 7 -19.78 -1.87 11.39
CA THR A 7 -21.15 -2.03 10.86
C THR A 7 -22.00 -2.99 11.69
N ILE A 8 -21.40 -4.08 12.21
CA ILE A 8 -22.10 -4.96 13.17
C ILE A 8 -22.33 -4.22 14.50
N LEU A 9 -21.37 -3.40 14.98
CA LEU A 9 -21.61 -2.53 16.14
C LEU A 9 -22.68 -1.49 15.83
N LEU A 10 -22.72 -0.87 14.64
CA LEU A 10 -23.72 0.14 14.34
C LEU A 10 -25.13 -0.47 14.30
N LEU A 11 -25.29 -1.63 13.66
CA LEU A 11 -26.57 -2.35 13.64
C LEU A 11 -26.95 -2.87 15.03
N ALA A 12 -25.99 -3.40 15.80
CA ALA A 12 -26.23 -3.81 17.18
C ALA A 12 -26.57 -2.62 18.09
N VAL A 13 -25.88 -1.48 17.95
CA VAL A 13 -26.15 -0.24 18.69
C VAL A 13 -27.48 0.36 18.28
N ILE A 14 -27.90 0.30 17.02
CA ILE A 14 -29.25 0.71 16.61
C ILE A 14 -30.31 -0.22 17.22
N LEU A 15 -30.03 -1.53 17.33
CA LEU A 15 -30.92 -2.51 17.96
C LEU A 15 -30.94 -2.45 19.50
N THR A 16 -29.82 -2.11 20.16
CA THR A 16 -29.70 -2.09 21.64
C THR A 16 -29.79 -0.69 22.26
N ALA A 17 -29.41 0.39 21.58
CA ALA A 17 -29.62 1.75 22.09
C ALA A 17 -31.11 2.15 22.07
N GLY A 18 -31.92 1.46 21.26
CA GLY A 18 -33.37 1.59 21.29
C GLY A 18 -34.04 1.00 22.54
N THR A 19 -33.32 0.29 23.43
CA THR A 19 -33.89 -0.23 24.69
C THR A 19 -33.50 0.58 25.93
N SER A 20 -32.51 1.49 25.85
CA SER A 20 -32.04 2.26 27.02
C SER A 20 -32.43 3.74 27.03
N LEU A 21 -32.94 4.30 25.93
CA LEU A 21 -33.24 5.74 25.83
C LEU A 21 -34.71 6.14 26.05
N GLY A 22 -35.62 5.20 26.34
CA GLY A 22 -37.03 5.54 26.56
C GLY A 22 -37.72 6.22 25.36
N LEU A 23 -37.04 6.30 24.21
CA LEU A 23 -37.64 6.68 22.94
C LEU A 23 -38.63 5.59 22.59
N GLU A 24 -39.92 5.93 22.64
CA GLU A 24 -40.99 5.11 22.14
C GLU A 24 -40.59 4.63 20.74
N ARG A 25 -40.24 3.33 20.64
CA ARG A 25 -40.12 2.71 19.33
C ARG A 25 -41.47 2.95 18.67
N PRO A 26 -41.55 3.63 17.50
CA PRO A 26 -42.79 3.67 16.77
C PRO A 26 -43.26 2.22 16.68
N ARG A 27 -44.44 1.93 17.25
CA ARG A 27 -45.05 0.62 17.10
C ARG A 27 -45.29 0.48 15.61
N LEU A 28 -44.36 -0.18 14.94
CA LEU A 28 -44.52 -0.75 13.61
C LEU A 28 -45.54 -1.88 13.75
N ASP A 29 -46.77 -1.53 14.10
CA ASP A 29 -47.92 -2.44 14.15
C ASP A 29 -48.42 -2.71 12.73
N ASP A 30 -47.94 -1.95 11.74
CA ASP A 30 -48.19 -2.22 10.34
C ASP A 30 -47.12 -3.18 9.77
N ASP A 31 -47.55 -4.40 9.42
CA ASP A 31 -46.68 -5.40 8.79
C ASP A 31 -46.15 -4.91 7.43
N SER A 32 -46.81 -3.93 6.82
CA SER A 32 -46.34 -3.22 5.61
C SER A 32 -44.97 -2.58 5.80
N ASP A 33 -44.75 -1.87 6.91
CA ASP A 33 -43.48 -1.18 7.16
C ASP A 33 -42.34 -2.17 7.43
N LYS A 34 -42.64 -3.32 8.07
CA LYS A 34 -41.65 -4.38 8.28
C LYS A 34 -41.22 -5.00 6.95
N CYS A 35 -42.20 -5.28 6.07
CA CYS A 35 -41.93 -5.82 4.75
C CYS A 35 -41.10 -4.82 3.92
N ARG A 36 -41.45 -3.52 3.94
CA ARG A 36 -40.67 -2.45 3.27
C ARG A 36 -39.21 -2.42 3.71
N LEU A 37 -38.93 -2.49 5.01
CA LEU A 37 -37.57 -2.47 5.52
C LEU A 37 -36.77 -3.73 5.12
N ILE A 38 -37.43 -4.89 5.03
CA ILE A 38 -36.79 -6.12 4.53
C ILE A 38 -36.43 -5.98 3.05
N VAL A 39 -37.31 -5.37 2.23
CA VAL A 39 -37.05 -5.11 0.81
C VAL A 39 -35.82 -4.20 0.62
N GLU A 40 -35.69 -3.14 1.41
CA GLU A 40 -34.49 -2.27 1.36
C GLU A 40 -33.20 -3.03 1.70
N VAL A 41 -33.25 -3.97 2.66
CA VAL A 41 -32.11 -4.83 3.00
C VAL A 41 -31.77 -5.78 1.86
N ILE A 42 -32.78 -6.37 1.23
CA ILE A 42 -32.63 -7.25 0.07
C ILE A 42 -31.95 -6.51 -1.09
N GLU A 43 -32.43 -5.32 -1.45
CA GLU A 43 -31.85 -4.48 -2.52
C GLU A 43 -30.39 -4.11 -2.23
N ARG A 44 -30.08 -3.76 -0.98
CA ARG A 44 -28.70 -3.49 -0.54
C ARG A 44 -27.81 -4.73 -0.67
N HIS A 45 -28.31 -5.92 -0.32
CA HIS A 45 -27.56 -7.16 -0.47
C HIS A 45 -27.35 -7.53 -1.94
N LYS A 46 -28.36 -7.37 -2.80
CA LYS A 46 -28.26 -7.61 -4.25
C LYS A 46 -27.16 -6.74 -4.88
N ARG A 47 -27.15 -5.43 -4.60
CA ARG A 47 -26.11 -4.50 -5.08
C ARG A 47 -24.71 -4.90 -4.58
N ALA A 48 -24.58 -5.22 -3.29
CA ALA A 48 -23.31 -5.62 -2.72
C ALA A 48 -22.77 -6.94 -3.28
N ILE A 49 -23.64 -7.88 -3.68
CA ILE A 49 -23.24 -9.11 -4.37
C ILE A 49 -22.68 -8.79 -5.76
N GLY A 50 -23.37 -7.95 -6.55
CA GLY A 50 -22.90 -7.51 -7.87
C GLY A 50 -21.52 -6.86 -7.81
N GLU A 51 -21.35 -5.84 -6.96
CA GLU A 51 -20.06 -5.15 -6.76
C GLU A 51 -18.93 -6.12 -6.36
N LEU A 52 -19.23 -7.10 -5.48
CA LEU A 52 -18.24 -8.10 -5.08
C LEU A 52 -17.88 -9.06 -6.21
N LEU A 53 -18.84 -9.49 -7.05
CA LEU A 53 -18.54 -10.37 -8.18
C LEU A 53 -17.64 -9.68 -9.21
N ASP A 54 -17.84 -8.39 -9.45
CA ASP A 54 -16.97 -7.59 -10.32
C ASP A 54 -15.56 -7.47 -9.74
N GLU A 55 -15.45 -7.10 -8.46
CA GLU A 55 -14.15 -7.04 -7.76
C GLU A 55 -13.42 -8.39 -7.76
N LEU A 56 -14.15 -9.48 -7.56
CA LEU A 56 -13.60 -10.84 -7.55
C LEU A 56 -13.09 -11.21 -8.95
N SER A 57 -13.84 -10.87 -9.99
CA SER A 57 -13.47 -11.10 -11.39
C SER A 57 -12.20 -10.33 -11.77
N GLU A 58 -12.08 -9.07 -11.38
CA GLU A 58 -10.85 -8.29 -11.59
C GLU A 58 -9.66 -8.88 -10.84
N ARG A 59 -9.83 -9.26 -9.58
CA ARG A 59 -8.75 -9.86 -8.77
C ARG A 59 -8.34 -11.24 -9.31
N ALA A 60 -9.28 -12.01 -9.85
CA ALA A 60 -9.02 -13.30 -10.48
C ALA A 60 -8.08 -13.17 -11.70
N ARG A 61 -8.09 -12.03 -12.40
CA ARG A 61 -7.15 -11.77 -13.51
C ARG A 61 -5.68 -11.76 -13.06
N ALA A 62 -5.40 -11.45 -11.79
CA ALA A 62 -4.05 -11.45 -11.24
C ALA A 62 -3.53 -12.84 -10.80
N LEU A 63 -4.38 -13.87 -10.86
CA LEU A 63 -4.02 -15.27 -10.55
C LEU A 63 -3.49 -15.99 -11.79
N THR A 64 -2.88 -17.17 -11.59
CA THR A 64 -2.49 -18.05 -12.70
C THR A 64 -3.71 -18.62 -13.39
N ASP A 65 -3.60 -19.10 -14.63
CA ASP A 65 -4.74 -19.64 -15.37
C ASP A 65 -5.40 -20.81 -14.63
N ALA A 66 -4.62 -21.73 -14.07
CA ALA A 66 -5.15 -22.84 -13.28
C ALA A 66 -5.89 -22.40 -11.99
N GLU A 67 -5.38 -21.36 -11.31
CA GLU A 67 -6.05 -20.78 -10.15
C GLU A 67 -7.30 -20.00 -10.56
N ARG A 68 -7.22 -19.29 -11.68
CA ARG A 68 -8.31 -18.50 -12.26
C ARG A 68 -9.46 -19.40 -12.67
N SER A 69 -9.23 -20.53 -13.36
CA SER A 69 -10.31 -21.45 -13.77
C SER A 69 -11.06 -22.02 -12.56
N ARG A 70 -10.35 -22.45 -11.51
CA ARG A 70 -10.99 -22.94 -10.27
C ARG A 70 -11.78 -21.85 -9.56
N LEU A 71 -11.30 -20.62 -9.62
CA LEU A 71 -11.96 -19.49 -8.99
C LEU A 71 -13.15 -19.00 -9.81
N GLN A 72 -13.04 -18.98 -11.14
CA GLN A 72 -14.13 -18.66 -12.06
C GLN A 72 -15.30 -19.61 -11.87
N GLU A 73 -15.05 -20.90 -11.66
CA GLU A 73 -16.12 -21.85 -11.35
C GLU A 73 -16.84 -21.48 -10.04
N ARG A 74 -16.11 -21.16 -8.98
CA ARG A 74 -16.70 -20.73 -7.71
C ARG A 74 -17.44 -19.39 -7.81
N ILE A 75 -16.89 -18.44 -8.58
CA ILE A 75 -17.52 -17.15 -8.85
C ILE A 75 -18.81 -17.37 -9.65
N ARG A 76 -18.77 -18.23 -10.67
CA ARG A 76 -19.92 -18.60 -11.49
C ARG A 76 -21.02 -19.24 -10.65
N THR A 77 -20.71 -20.23 -9.81
CA THR A 77 -21.70 -20.81 -8.89
C THR A 77 -22.29 -19.75 -7.96
N GLY A 78 -21.46 -18.82 -7.45
CA GLY A 78 -21.94 -17.71 -6.62
C GLY A 78 -22.81 -16.71 -7.39
N ALA A 79 -22.52 -16.47 -8.66
CA ALA A 79 -23.29 -15.62 -9.55
C ALA A 79 -24.64 -16.25 -9.90
N GLU A 80 -24.67 -17.53 -10.28
CA GLU A 80 -25.89 -18.30 -10.56
C GLU A 80 -26.80 -18.35 -9.32
N GLN A 81 -26.24 -18.54 -8.12
CA GLN A 81 -27.00 -18.45 -6.87
C GLN A 81 -27.54 -17.03 -6.61
N GLY A 82 -26.76 -15.99 -6.92
CA GLY A 82 -27.18 -14.60 -6.80
C GLY A 82 -28.32 -14.25 -7.75
N GLU A 83 -28.26 -14.73 -8.99
CA GLU A 83 -29.28 -14.56 -10.02
C GLU A 83 -30.58 -15.28 -9.66
N GLN A 84 -30.51 -16.55 -9.25
CA GLN A 84 -31.67 -17.30 -8.75
C GLN A 84 -32.35 -16.62 -7.55
N LEU A 85 -31.57 -15.99 -6.67
CA LEU A 85 -32.10 -15.21 -5.55
C LEU A 85 -32.71 -13.89 -6.01
N ALA A 86 -32.12 -13.22 -7.01
CA ALA A 86 -32.69 -12.01 -7.60
C ALA A 86 -34.05 -12.29 -8.27
N ASP A 87 -34.17 -13.38 -9.02
CA ASP A 87 -35.42 -13.81 -9.64
C ASP A 87 -36.48 -14.20 -8.60
N ALA A 88 -36.05 -14.79 -7.48
CA ALA A 88 -36.94 -15.10 -6.36
C ALA A 88 -37.44 -13.82 -5.66
N VAL A 89 -36.58 -12.82 -5.48
CA VAL A 89 -36.95 -11.49 -4.96
C VAL A 89 -37.99 -10.86 -5.87
N GLU A 90 -37.73 -10.79 -7.17
CA GLU A 90 -38.60 -10.12 -8.13
C GLU A 90 -39.97 -10.80 -8.22
N ARG A 91 -40.01 -12.15 -8.20
CA ARG A 91 -41.27 -12.91 -8.13
C ARG A 91 -42.09 -12.61 -6.87
N VAL A 92 -41.44 -12.50 -5.71
CA VAL A 92 -42.14 -12.17 -4.45
C VAL A 92 -42.60 -10.71 -4.46
N LEU A 93 -41.78 -9.78 -4.93
CA LEU A 93 -42.13 -8.35 -5.01
C LEU A 93 -43.29 -8.05 -5.98
N ASN A 94 -43.47 -8.88 -7.01
CA ASN A 94 -44.58 -8.74 -7.96
C ASN A 94 -45.91 -9.33 -7.44
N GLN A 95 -45.93 -9.95 -6.26
CA GLN A 95 -47.17 -10.38 -5.62
C GLN A 95 -47.88 -9.17 -4.98
N THR A 96 -49.21 -9.15 -5.04
CA THR A 96 -50.02 -8.04 -4.51
C THR A 96 -49.84 -7.84 -3.00
N ASP A 97 -49.49 -8.90 -2.27
CA ASP A 97 -49.21 -8.91 -0.83
C ASP A 97 -48.11 -9.94 -0.49
N PRO A 98 -46.80 -9.58 -0.61
CA PRO A 98 -45.72 -10.51 -0.33
C PRO A 98 -45.67 -10.89 1.16
N SER A 99 -45.62 -12.19 1.45
CA SER A 99 -45.47 -12.66 2.82
C SER A 99 -44.13 -12.19 3.41
N CYS A 100 -44.19 -11.46 4.53
CA CYS A 100 -43.02 -11.04 5.29
C CYS A 100 -42.13 -12.23 5.70
N GLU A 101 -42.68 -13.45 5.83
CA GLU A 101 -41.90 -14.66 6.11
C GLU A 101 -41.04 -15.09 4.91
N GLU A 102 -41.59 -15.03 3.69
CA GLU A 102 -40.85 -15.34 2.47
C GLU A 102 -39.73 -14.33 2.22
N LEU A 103 -40.01 -13.04 2.42
CA LEU A 103 -39.01 -11.98 2.35
C LEU A 103 -37.86 -12.20 3.37
N ARG A 104 -38.17 -12.65 4.60
CA ARG A 104 -37.14 -13.01 5.59
C ARG A 104 -36.29 -14.21 5.14
N LYS A 105 -36.91 -15.26 4.57
CA LYS A 105 -36.19 -16.42 4.02
C LYS A 105 -35.25 -16.02 2.89
N ILE A 106 -35.71 -15.15 1.98
CA ILE A 106 -34.89 -14.61 0.89
C ILE A 106 -33.73 -13.77 1.42
N SER A 107 -34.01 -12.86 2.36
CA SER A 107 -32.98 -12.02 2.99
C SER A 107 -31.90 -12.84 3.71
N ALA A 108 -32.29 -13.92 4.38
CA ALA A 108 -31.35 -14.86 5.01
C ALA A 108 -30.44 -15.55 3.99
N ARG A 109 -31.00 -16.05 2.88
CA ARG A 109 -30.24 -16.68 1.79
C ARG A 109 -29.27 -15.71 1.11
N LEU A 110 -29.71 -14.47 0.85
CA LEU A 110 -28.83 -13.41 0.32
C LEU A 110 -27.69 -13.08 1.27
N SER A 111 -27.97 -13.04 2.57
CA SER A 111 -26.97 -12.80 3.61
C SER A 111 -25.91 -13.92 3.63
N GLU A 112 -26.32 -15.18 3.48
CA GLU A 112 -25.43 -16.33 3.40
C GLU A 112 -24.57 -16.32 2.13
N ALA A 113 -25.17 -16.03 0.97
CA ALA A 113 -24.46 -15.87 -0.30
C ALA A 113 -23.39 -14.75 -0.20
N LEU A 114 -23.77 -13.59 0.35
CA LEU A 114 -22.86 -12.47 0.58
C LEU A 114 -21.70 -12.85 1.52
N GLN A 115 -21.96 -13.61 2.58
CA GLN A 115 -20.90 -14.10 3.47
C GLN A 115 -19.95 -15.06 2.75
N THR A 116 -20.47 -15.94 1.91
CA THR A 116 -19.68 -16.88 1.10
C THR A 116 -18.76 -16.14 0.12
N LEU A 117 -19.28 -15.14 -0.60
CA LEU A 117 -18.48 -14.29 -1.49
C LEU A 117 -17.42 -13.48 -0.74
N ARG A 118 -17.74 -12.95 0.44
CA ARG A 118 -16.75 -12.26 1.30
C ARG A 118 -15.64 -13.18 1.80
N ARG A 119 -15.95 -14.43 2.12
CA ARG A 119 -14.93 -15.45 2.46
C ARG A 119 -14.04 -15.71 1.25
N LEU A 120 -14.63 -15.87 0.07
CA LEU A 120 -13.89 -16.04 -1.19
C LEU A 120 -12.95 -14.87 -1.49
N ASP A 121 -13.41 -13.62 -1.30
CA ASP A 121 -12.56 -12.43 -1.43
C ASP A 121 -11.37 -12.45 -0.45
N GLY A 122 -11.64 -12.80 0.82
CA GLY A 122 -10.61 -12.98 1.84
C GLY A 122 -9.54 -13.99 1.44
N ASP A 123 -9.95 -15.14 0.90
CA ASP A 123 -9.05 -16.19 0.41
C ASP A 123 -8.20 -15.71 -0.76
N ILE A 124 -8.79 -15.04 -1.76
CA ILE A 124 -8.06 -14.50 -2.92
C ILE A 124 -7.05 -13.46 -2.49
N ARG A 125 -7.45 -12.50 -1.65
CA ARG A 125 -6.54 -11.46 -1.12
C ARG A 125 -5.36 -12.09 -0.38
N THR A 126 -5.63 -13.08 0.46
CA THR A 126 -4.61 -13.81 1.22
C THR A 126 -3.67 -14.58 0.28
N ARG A 127 -4.21 -15.20 -0.76
CA ARG A 127 -3.44 -15.94 -1.78
C ARG A 127 -2.56 -15.01 -2.62
N LEU A 128 -3.08 -13.88 -3.10
CA LEU A 128 -2.32 -12.85 -3.82
C LEU A 128 -1.21 -12.25 -2.94
N ALA A 129 -1.50 -11.94 -1.67
CA ALA A 129 -0.49 -11.46 -0.73
C ALA A 129 0.62 -12.49 -0.48
N THR A 130 0.26 -13.77 -0.39
CA THR A 130 1.23 -14.87 -0.25
C THR A 130 2.06 -15.05 -1.51
N ARG A 131 1.46 -15.03 -2.71
CA ARG A 131 2.16 -15.04 -4.01
C ARG A 131 3.18 -13.90 -4.11
N LYS A 132 2.80 -12.68 -3.72
CA LYS A 132 3.70 -11.52 -3.68
C LYS A 132 4.88 -11.73 -2.71
N ARG A 133 4.62 -12.29 -1.51
CA ARG A 133 5.65 -12.61 -0.52
C ARG A 133 6.63 -13.67 -1.02
N VAL A 134 6.13 -14.76 -1.60
CA VAL A 134 6.96 -15.82 -2.19
C VAL A 134 7.79 -15.27 -3.36
N GLY A 135 7.19 -14.50 -4.26
CA GLY A 135 7.91 -13.85 -5.36
C GLY A 135 8.99 -12.87 -4.87
N ALA A 136 8.77 -12.16 -3.76
CA ALA A 136 9.80 -11.33 -3.15
C ALA A 136 10.94 -12.16 -2.55
N ALA A 137 10.64 -13.28 -1.89
CA ALA A 137 11.63 -14.20 -1.35
C ALA A 137 12.51 -14.82 -2.46
N ILE A 138 11.90 -15.21 -3.59
CA ILE A 138 12.61 -15.68 -4.78
C ILE A 138 13.59 -14.60 -5.27
N ARG A 139 13.13 -13.37 -5.51
CA ARG A 139 14.01 -12.27 -5.98
C ARG A 139 15.17 -11.97 -5.02
N VAL A 140 14.93 -12.04 -3.71
CA VAL A 140 16.00 -11.85 -2.71
C VAL A 140 17.04 -12.98 -2.79
N THR A 141 16.58 -14.22 -2.99
CA THR A 141 17.44 -15.40 -3.10
C THR A 141 18.22 -15.40 -4.42
N ASP A 142 17.63 -15.00 -5.54
CA ASP A 142 18.33 -14.79 -6.83
C ASP A 142 19.50 -13.80 -6.66
N ARG A 143 19.26 -12.66 -6.00
CA ARG A 143 20.32 -11.68 -5.68
C ARG A 143 21.38 -12.25 -4.74
N ALA A 144 21.02 -13.18 -3.85
CA ALA A 144 21.96 -13.87 -2.98
C ALA A 144 22.83 -14.84 -3.78
N LEU A 145 22.24 -15.64 -4.68
CA LEU A 145 22.94 -16.56 -5.59
C LEU A 145 23.96 -15.83 -6.46
N VAL A 146 23.56 -14.74 -7.12
CA VAL A 146 24.47 -13.96 -7.96
C VAL A 146 25.64 -13.39 -7.15
N ARG A 147 25.38 -12.90 -5.93
CA ARG A 147 26.45 -12.41 -5.04
C ARG A 147 27.37 -13.52 -4.56
N ALA A 148 26.81 -14.67 -4.21
CA ALA A 148 27.56 -15.85 -3.79
C ALA A 148 28.46 -16.36 -4.92
N ALA A 149 27.94 -16.48 -6.14
CA ALA A 149 28.71 -16.88 -7.32
C ALA A 149 29.83 -15.88 -7.66
N ARG A 150 29.56 -14.57 -7.55
CA ARG A 150 30.61 -13.54 -7.73
C ARG A 150 31.68 -13.59 -6.64
N LEU A 151 31.30 -13.93 -5.41
CA LEU A 151 32.24 -14.06 -4.31
C LEU A 151 33.10 -15.30 -4.53
N ALA A 152 32.49 -16.46 -4.78
CA ALA A 152 33.21 -17.70 -5.10
C ALA A 152 34.20 -17.51 -6.26
N ARG A 153 33.85 -16.79 -7.33
CA ARG A 153 34.81 -16.50 -8.42
C ARG A 153 36.06 -15.72 -8.01
N LYS A 154 36.01 -15.01 -6.88
CA LYS A 154 37.13 -14.18 -6.38
C LYS A 154 37.95 -14.88 -5.30
N THR A 155 37.44 -15.96 -4.73
CA THR A 155 38.10 -16.72 -3.67
C THR A 155 38.95 -17.82 -4.29
N GLU A 156 40.16 -18.06 -3.79
CA GLU A 156 41.06 -19.10 -4.32
C GLU A 156 40.41 -20.50 -4.26
N ASN A 157 39.73 -20.83 -3.15
CA ASN A 157 38.96 -22.08 -3.00
C ASN A 157 37.50 -21.97 -3.50
N GLY A 158 37.23 -21.00 -4.38
CA GLY A 158 35.92 -20.79 -4.98
C GLY A 158 35.40 -21.94 -5.82
N VAL A 159 36.32 -22.78 -6.33
CA VAL A 159 36.00 -23.93 -7.17
C VAL A 159 35.10 -24.91 -6.43
N ASP A 160 35.35 -25.13 -5.14
CA ASP A 160 34.59 -26.04 -4.29
C ASP A 160 33.16 -25.55 -3.98
N ALA A 161 32.90 -24.25 -4.18
CA ALA A 161 31.59 -23.66 -4.00
C ALA A 161 30.63 -23.99 -5.17
N PHE A 162 31.15 -24.21 -6.38
CA PHE A 162 30.30 -24.28 -7.57
C PHE A 162 29.28 -25.43 -7.57
N PRO A 163 29.61 -26.65 -7.12
CA PRO A 163 28.62 -27.73 -7.06
C PRO A 163 27.41 -27.38 -6.17
N GLY A 164 27.67 -26.81 -5.00
CA GLY A 164 26.61 -26.40 -4.07
C GLY A 164 25.79 -25.21 -4.60
N LEU A 165 26.45 -24.23 -5.22
CA LEU A 165 25.78 -23.09 -5.84
C LEU A 165 24.94 -23.51 -7.06
N ARG A 166 25.43 -24.42 -7.90
CA ARG A 166 24.68 -24.97 -9.03
C ARG A 166 23.38 -25.63 -8.56
N ARG A 167 23.45 -26.49 -7.56
CA ARG A 167 22.25 -27.12 -6.98
C ARG A 167 21.30 -26.11 -6.35
N ALA A 168 21.83 -25.02 -5.78
CA ALA A 168 20.99 -23.94 -5.27
C ALA A 168 20.28 -23.16 -6.39
N PHE A 169 20.93 -22.95 -7.55
CA PHE A 169 20.28 -22.41 -8.75
C PHE A 169 19.17 -23.34 -9.26
N GLU A 170 19.41 -24.64 -9.33
CA GLU A 170 18.41 -25.62 -9.76
C GLU A 170 17.17 -25.60 -8.86
N LEU A 171 17.35 -25.59 -7.54
CA LEU A 171 16.24 -25.44 -6.57
C LEU A 171 15.49 -24.12 -6.76
N GLN A 172 16.21 -23.05 -7.07
CA GLN A 172 15.63 -21.72 -7.24
C GLN A 172 14.84 -21.60 -8.56
N GLU A 173 15.32 -22.19 -9.65
CA GLU A 173 14.56 -22.30 -10.90
C GLU A 173 13.33 -23.19 -10.72
N GLY A 174 13.45 -24.32 -10.00
CA GLY A 174 12.31 -25.13 -9.59
C GLY A 174 11.28 -24.32 -8.79
N SER A 175 11.73 -23.47 -7.86
CA SER A 175 10.83 -22.57 -7.12
C SER A 175 10.09 -21.57 -8.01
N LYS A 176 10.69 -21.09 -9.10
CA LYS A 176 10.04 -20.18 -10.05
C LYS A 176 8.96 -20.92 -10.84
N GLN A 177 9.26 -22.13 -11.28
CA GLN A 177 8.30 -23.01 -11.97
C GLN A 177 7.10 -23.33 -11.06
N GLU A 178 7.34 -23.68 -9.79
CA GLU A 178 6.29 -23.92 -8.80
C GLU A 178 5.41 -22.67 -8.57
N LEU A 179 6.01 -21.48 -8.48
CA LEU A 179 5.26 -20.22 -8.37
C LEU A 179 4.42 -19.93 -9.62
N ALA A 180 4.98 -20.19 -10.81
CA ALA A 180 4.27 -20.06 -12.08
C ALA A 180 3.08 -21.03 -12.17
N ALA A 181 3.23 -22.24 -11.63
CA ALA A 181 2.15 -23.23 -11.52
C ALA A 181 1.12 -22.93 -10.40
N GLY A 182 1.29 -21.85 -9.63
CA GLY A 182 0.39 -21.49 -8.53
C GLY A 182 0.59 -22.31 -7.24
N ARG A 183 1.66 -23.12 -7.16
CA ARG A 183 2.00 -23.95 -5.99
C ARG A 183 2.89 -23.16 -5.01
N LEU A 184 2.25 -22.29 -4.22
CA LEU A 184 2.93 -21.31 -3.37
C LEU A 184 3.80 -21.92 -2.26
N GLU A 185 3.32 -22.97 -1.60
CA GLU A 185 4.06 -23.62 -0.50
C GLU A 185 5.29 -24.39 -0.99
N PRO A 186 5.21 -25.27 -2.02
CA PRO A 186 6.39 -25.88 -2.63
C PRO A 186 7.43 -24.87 -3.09
N ALA A 187 6.99 -23.78 -3.75
CA ALA A 187 7.88 -22.68 -4.15
C ALA A 187 8.63 -22.11 -2.94
N MET A 188 7.92 -21.76 -1.86
CA MET A 188 8.55 -21.22 -0.66
C MET A 188 9.56 -22.21 -0.05
N LYS A 189 9.20 -23.49 0.06
CA LYS A 189 10.06 -24.54 0.61
C LYS A 189 11.35 -24.70 -0.20
N MET A 190 11.25 -24.68 -1.54
CA MET A 190 12.41 -24.74 -2.43
C MET A 190 13.30 -23.50 -2.30
N THR A 191 12.71 -22.29 -2.27
CA THR A 191 13.45 -21.04 -2.05
C THR A 191 14.24 -21.06 -0.73
N LEU A 192 13.63 -21.52 0.36
CA LEU A 192 14.30 -21.62 1.67
C LEU A 192 15.45 -22.64 1.63
N ARG A 193 15.24 -23.81 1.01
CA ARG A 193 16.29 -24.82 0.83
C ARG A 193 17.46 -24.29 -0.02
N ALA A 194 17.19 -23.57 -1.10
CA ALA A 194 18.22 -22.93 -1.91
C ALA A 194 19.05 -21.95 -1.07
N ARG A 195 18.39 -21.13 -0.25
CA ARG A 195 19.05 -20.18 0.65
C ARG A 195 19.95 -20.86 1.70
N ASP A 196 19.48 -21.95 2.30
CA ASP A 196 20.27 -22.72 3.27
C ASP A 196 21.48 -23.37 2.61
N LEU A 197 21.33 -23.84 1.36
CA LEU A 197 22.42 -24.41 0.59
C LEU A 197 23.48 -23.35 0.27
N ILE A 198 23.08 -22.16 -0.22
CA ILE A 198 23.99 -21.01 -0.40
C ILE A 198 24.76 -20.73 0.89
N GLY A 199 24.06 -20.68 2.03
CA GLY A 199 24.69 -20.38 3.32
C GLY A 199 25.68 -21.45 3.79
N ARG A 200 25.44 -22.73 3.49
CA ARG A 200 26.39 -23.82 3.80
C ARG A 200 27.57 -23.82 2.84
N THR A 201 27.32 -23.75 1.54
CA THR A 201 28.34 -23.74 0.49
C THR A 201 29.28 -22.56 0.64
N MET A 202 28.76 -21.35 0.87
CA MET A 202 29.61 -20.18 1.08
C MET A 202 30.39 -20.26 2.39
N ARG A 203 29.86 -20.91 3.44
CA ARG A 203 30.64 -21.11 4.68
C ARG A 203 31.80 -22.08 4.48
N ALA A 204 31.63 -23.09 3.64
CA ALA A 204 32.68 -24.06 3.33
C ALA A 204 33.73 -23.48 2.38
N ALA A 205 33.31 -22.70 1.37
CA ALA A 205 34.20 -22.13 0.36
C ALA A 205 34.95 -20.87 0.80
N LEU A 206 34.48 -20.19 1.84
CA LEU A 206 35.20 -19.07 2.44
C LEU A 206 36.28 -19.65 3.36
N ASP A 207 37.52 -19.64 2.88
CA ASP A 207 38.67 -20.14 3.62
C ASP A 207 38.88 -19.47 4.96
N SER A 208 39.58 -20.17 5.85
CA SER A 208 40.07 -19.63 7.11
C SER A 208 40.83 -18.31 6.92
N ALA A 209 41.56 -18.16 5.81
CA ALA A 209 42.29 -16.93 5.46
C ALA A 209 41.37 -15.76 5.11
N GLU A 210 40.31 -15.97 4.32
CA GLU A 210 39.33 -14.92 4.02
C GLU A 210 38.47 -14.58 5.24
N VAL A 211 38.09 -15.59 6.02
CA VAL A 211 37.41 -15.40 7.30
C VAL A 211 38.30 -14.61 8.25
N ALA A 212 39.61 -14.87 8.29
CA ALA A 212 40.58 -14.10 9.07
C ALA A 212 40.68 -12.66 8.57
N MET A 213 40.73 -12.42 7.26
CA MET A 213 40.74 -11.06 6.69
C MET A 213 39.46 -10.29 7.02
N VAL A 214 38.30 -10.95 6.94
CA VAL A 214 37.01 -10.34 7.30
C VAL A 214 36.93 -10.09 8.80
N ARG A 215 37.44 -11.01 9.63
CA ARG A 215 37.58 -10.83 11.09
C ARG A 215 38.44 -9.61 11.40
N GLU A 216 39.60 -9.50 10.77
CA GLU A 216 40.51 -8.37 10.95
C GLU A 216 39.85 -7.05 10.53
N ARG A 217 39.15 -7.04 9.38
CA ARG A 217 38.37 -5.88 8.92
C ARG A 217 37.24 -5.53 9.87
N ALA A 218 36.51 -6.52 10.39
CA ALA A 218 35.44 -6.33 11.36
C ALA A 218 35.98 -5.71 12.64
N MET A 219 37.10 -6.21 13.15
CA MET A 219 37.80 -5.67 14.32
C MET A 219 38.32 -4.25 14.10
N ARG A 220 38.92 -3.95 12.94
CA ARG A 220 39.33 -2.58 12.59
C ARG A 220 38.12 -1.63 12.56
N PHE A 221 37.03 -2.04 11.93
CA PHE A 221 35.81 -1.23 11.82
C PHE A 221 35.12 -1.03 13.17
N TRP A 222 35.09 -2.07 14.01
CA TRP A 222 34.66 -1.99 15.40
C TRP A 222 35.52 -0.98 16.16
N LYS A 223 36.86 -1.11 16.18
CA LYS A 223 37.76 -0.16 16.87
C LYS A 223 37.53 1.29 16.41
N GLN A 224 37.38 1.53 15.11
CA GLN A 224 37.08 2.86 14.59
C GLN A 224 35.75 3.40 15.09
N THR A 225 34.71 2.57 15.10
CA THR A 225 33.35 2.95 15.54
C THR A 225 33.32 3.19 17.05
N ASP A 226 34.03 2.39 17.84
CA ASP A 226 34.19 2.58 19.28
C ASP A 226 34.84 3.93 19.60
N ARG A 227 35.90 4.30 18.88
CA ARG A 227 36.51 5.65 18.99
C ARG A 227 35.53 6.77 18.62
N MET A 228 34.60 6.54 17.68
CA MET A 228 33.56 7.52 17.35
C MET A 228 32.54 7.63 18.49
N ILE A 229 32.08 6.51 19.05
CA ILE A 229 31.16 6.47 20.20
C ILE A 229 31.76 7.25 21.37
N ARG A 230 33.01 6.95 21.76
CA ARG A 230 33.70 7.65 22.86
C ARG A 230 33.93 9.13 22.62
N ARG A 231 34.01 9.58 21.36
CA ARG A 231 34.12 11.01 21.02
C ARG A 231 32.78 11.71 21.16
N ILE A 232 31.69 11.05 20.78
CA ILE A 232 30.34 11.59 20.91
C ILE A 232 29.90 11.64 22.36
N GLU A 233 30.18 10.57 23.12
CA GLU A 233 29.88 10.49 24.55
C GLU A 233 30.50 11.63 25.36
N ARG A 234 31.69 12.12 24.96
CA ARG A 234 32.33 13.29 25.58
C ARG A 234 31.74 14.64 25.16
N ARG A 235 30.92 14.68 24.12
CA ARG A 235 30.36 15.92 23.54
C ARG A 235 28.87 16.10 23.80
N ILE A 236 28.18 15.03 24.16
CA ILE A 236 26.75 15.03 24.38
C ILE A 236 26.53 14.83 25.86
N ASP A 237 25.93 15.82 26.51
CA ASP A 237 25.36 15.63 27.83
C ASP A 237 24.13 14.72 27.71
N ASN A 238 24.13 13.62 28.47
CA ASN A 238 23.05 12.66 28.44
C ASN A 238 21.80 13.18 29.16
N ASP A 239 21.98 14.08 30.12
CA ASP A 239 20.90 14.61 30.95
C ASP A 239 20.09 15.66 30.16
N ASP A 240 20.78 16.48 29.36
CA ASP A 240 20.13 17.50 28.51
C ASP A 240 19.41 16.90 27.29
N ASN A 241 19.81 15.70 26.84
CA ASN A 241 19.30 15.11 25.61
C ASN A 241 18.93 13.61 25.74
N PRO A 242 17.72 13.29 26.23
CA PRO A 242 17.27 11.91 26.42
C PRO A 242 17.14 11.11 25.11
N ARG A 243 16.99 11.78 23.96
CA ARG A 243 17.01 11.10 22.66
C ARG A 243 18.43 10.67 22.29
N ALA A 244 19.41 11.55 22.46
CA ALA A 244 20.80 11.23 22.19
C ALA A 244 21.32 10.13 23.13
N ALA A 245 20.94 10.17 24.42
CA ALA A 245 21.26 9.12 25.38
C ALA A 245 20.72 7.75 24.93
N ARG A 246 19.46 7.68 24.46
CA ARG A 246 18.88 6.43 23.90
C ARG A 246 19.63 5.93 22.66
N LEU A 247 19.97 6.81 21.73
CA LEU A 247 20.74 6.44 20.53
C LEU A 247 22.16 5.98 20.89
N LEU A 248 22.80 6.63 21.88
CA LEU A 248 24.12 6.23 22.37
C LEU A 248 24.07 4.83 22.96
N LYS A 249 23.07 4.54 23.79
CA LYS A 249 22.84 3.20 24.35
C LYS A 249 22.66 2.16 23.24
N MET A 250 21.79 2.41 22.26
CA MET A 250 21.59 1.50 21.12
C MET A 250 22.88 1.28 20.33
N ALA A 251 23.67 2.33 20.10
CA ALA A 251 24.95 2.22 19.41
C ALA A 251 25.95 1.36 20.21
N LYS A 252 26.02 1.52 21.54
CA LYS A 252 26.84 0.69 22.43
C LYS A 252 26.37 -0.76 22.45
N ASP A 253 25.07 -1.02 22.52
CA ASP A 253 24.51 -2.37 22.49
C ASP A 253 24.86 -3.10 21.18
N GLU A 254 24.69 -2.44 20.04
CA GLU A 254 25.11 -2.97 18.73
C GLU A 254 26.62 -3.16 18.65
N GLN A 255 27.41 -2.27 19.25
CA GLN A 255 28.86 -2.35 19.27
C GLN A 255 29.38 -3.49 20.18
N ASN A 256 28.69 -3.76 21.29
CA ASN A 256 28.99 -4.90 22.17
C ASN A 256 28.67 -6.21 21.47
N ARG A 257 27.50 -6.34 20.83
CA ARG A 257 27.17 -7.49 19.97
C ARG A 257 28.21 -7.70 18.87
N ALA A 258 28.72 -6.61 18.29
CA ALA A 258 29.77 -6.68 17.28
C ALA A 258 31.09 -7.23 17.85
N ARG A 259 31.45 -6.87 19.08
CA ARG A 259 32.63 -7.39 19.78
C ARG A 259 32.47 -8.88 20.07
N ASP A 260 31.37 -9.27 20.68
CA ASP A 260 31.12 -10.66 21.11
C ASP A 260 31.11 -11.63 19.92
N LEU A 261 30.59 -11.17 18.77
CA LEU A 261 30.52 -11.97 17.54
C LEU A 261 31.81 -11.92 16.69
N ALA A 262 32.81 -11.11 17.05
CA ALA A 262 33.92 -10.82 16.15
C ALA A 262 34.78 -12.06 15.85
N GLU A 263 34.99 -12.92 16.84
CA GLU A 263 35.82 -14.12 16.71
C GLU A 263 35.09 -15.21 15.94
N GLU A 264 33.89 -15.58 16.37
CA GLU A 264 33.14 -16.72 15.82
C GLU A 264 32.38 -16.37 14.53
N HIS A 265 31.91 -15.14 14.40
CA HIS A 265 30.95 -14.72 13.37
C HIS A 265 31.28 -13.35 12.76
N PRO A 266 32.46 -13.20 12.10
CA PRO A 266 33.01 -11.90 11.74
C PRO A 266 32.13 -11.08 10.77
N TYR A 267 31.37 -11.74 9.89
CA TYR A 267 30.40 -11.05 9.02
C TYR A 267 29.21 -10.47 9.79
N ARG A 268 28.71 -11.17 10.82
CA ARG A 268 27.62 -10.66 11.67
C ARG A 268 28.13 -9.52 12.52
N ALA A 269 29.31 -9.69 13.13
CA ALA A 269 30.01 -8.62 13.84
C ALA A 269 30.14 -7.35 13.00
N PHE A 270 30.59 -7.47 11.76
CA PHE A 270 30.72 -6.33 10.85
C PHE A 270 29.39 -5.63 10.54
N ARG A 271 28.27 -6.37 10.47
CA ARG A 271 26.93 -5.77 10.28
C ARG A 271 26.49 -4.98 11.50
N HIS A 272 26.68 -5.53 12.70
CA HIS A 272 26.38 -4.84 13.95
C HIS A 272 27.24 -3.58 14.11
N ALA A 273 28.54 -3.66 13.83
CA ALA A 273 29.42 -2.49 13.83
C ALA A 273 28.98 -1.41 12.81
N LYS A 274 28.51 -1.81 11.61
CA LYS A 274 27.90 -0.88 10.64
C LYS A 274 26.60 -0.26 11.14
N ALA A 275 25.76 -1.01 11.86
CA ALA A 275 24.54 -0.50 12.46
C ALA A 275 24.87 0.54 13.54
N ALA A 276 25.78 0.22 14.46
CA ALA A 276 26.31 1.17 15.44
C ALA A 276 26.85 2.44 14.76
N ARG A 277 27.68 2.32 13.72
CA ARG A 277 28.21 3.48 13.00
C ARG A 277 27.14 4.34 12.33
N ARG A 278 26.07 3.74 11.81
CA ARG A 278 24.92 4.51 11.26
C ARG A 278 24.24 5.33 12.34
N ILE A 279 24.00 4.73 13.51
CA ILE A 279 23.40 5.43 14.67
C ILE A 279 24.30 6.58 15.13
N VAL A 280 25.60 6.32 15.27
CA VAL A 280 26.62 7.33 15.62
C VAL A 280 26.66 8.47 14.60
N ASN A 281 26.58 8.18 13.30
CA ASN A 281 26.55 9.21 12.26
C ASN A 281 25.24 10.03 12.31
N GLU A 282 24.11 9.40 12.61
CA GLU A 282 22.84 10.09 12.83
C GLU A 282 22.93 11.03 14.04
N MET A 283 23.52 10.58 15.14
CA MET A 283 23.80 11.40 16.31
C MET A 283 24.71 12.59 15.98
N LEU A 284 25.78 12.40 15.21
CA LEU A 284 26.66 13.50 14.80
C LEU A 284 25.93 14.53 13.94
N ARG A 285 25.08 14.08 13.01
CA ARG A 285 24.24 14.99 12.22
C ARG A 285 23.25 15.74 13.11
N PHE A 286 22.64 15.05 14.06
CA PHE A 286 21.73 15.65 15.01
C PHE A 286 22.42 16.71 15.86
N HIS A 287 23.58 16.39 16.44
CA HIS A 287 24.37 17.32 17.25
C HIS A 287 24.82 18.55 16.45
N ARG A 288 25.32 18.36 15.21
CA ARG A 288 25.64 19.50 14.34
C ARG A 288 24.42 20.38 14.07
N ARG A 289 23.25 19.78 13.80
CA ARG A 289 22.02 20.56 13.60
C ARG A 289 21.59 21.32 14.85
N ALA A 290 21.84 20.76 16.04
CA ALA A 290 21.57 21.44 17.30
C ALA A 290 22.54 22.61 17.53
N GLN A 291 23.82 22.48 17.16
CA GLN A 291 24.78 23.59 17.25
C GLN A 291 24.40 24.80 16.38
N HIS A 292 23.62 24.57 15.32
CA HIS A 292 23.12 25.59 14.40
C HIS A 292 21.60 25.75 14.54
N CYS A 293 21.07 25.82 15.77
CA CYS A 293 19.61 25.89 15.97
C CYS A 293 19.02 27.22 15.49
N GLU A 294 19.77 28.32 15.59
CA GLU A 294 19.36 29.67 15.14
C GLU A 294 19.27 29.74 13.61
N ASP A 295 20.35 29.43 12.89
CA ASP A 295 20.38 29.35 11.40
C ASP A 295 19.22 28.49 10.86
N ARG A 296 18.85 27.45 11.63
CA ARG A 296 17.79 26.52 11.27
C ARG A 296 16.40 27.08 11.55
N ALA A 297 16.24 27.86 12.62
CA ALA A 297 15.00 28.55 12.92
C ALA A 297 14.69 29.51 11.76
N GLU A 298 15.65 30.36 11.37
CA GLU A 298 15.54 31.28 10.24
C GLU A 298 15.09 30.58 8.96
N LEU A 299 15.81 29.54 8.53
CA LEU A 299 15.46 28.78 7.31
C LEU A 299 14.06 28.15 7.36
N ILE A 300 13.58 27.74 8.54
CA ILE A 300 12.23 27.15 8.67
C ILE A 300 11.18 28.24 8.71
N GLY A 301 11.48 29.40 9.30
CA GLY A 301 10.65 30.59 9.26
C GLY A 301 10.37 31.02 7.83
N GLU A 302 11.42 31.22 7.02
CA GLU A 302 11.29 31.55 5.59
C GLU A 302 10.38 30.56 4.85
N ARG A 303 10.58 29.25 5.09
CA ARG A 303 9.76 28.20 4.46
C ARG A 303 8.32 28.17 4.94
N LEU A 304 8.06 28.62 6.17
CA LEU A 304 6.71 28.71 6.71
C LEU A 304 5.96 29.88 6.07
N GLU A 305 6.64 31.01 5.85
CA GLU A 305 6.10 32.17 5.14
C GLU A 305 5.75 31.80 3.69
N ASP A 306 6.69 31.20 2.94
CA ASP A 306 6.44 30.70 1.59
C ASP A 306 5.26 29.71 1.54
N ALA A 307 5.14 28.86 2.57
CA ALA A 307 4.08 27.87 2.65
C ALA A 307 2.73 28.49 3.00
N GLU A 308 2.72 29.59 3.76
CA GLU A 308 1.50 30.31 4.12
C GLU A 308 0.88 30.95 2.89
N GLU A 309 1.67 31.65 2.08
CA GLU A 309 1.22 32.22 0.79
C GLU A 309 0.61 31.11 -0.10
N MET A 310 1.32 29.99 -0.30
CA MET A 310 0.82 28.88 -1.12
C MET A 310 -0.47 28.24 -0.57
N VAL A 311 -0.59 28.17 0.77
CA VAL A 311 -1.77 27.58 1.41
C VAL A 311 -2.97 28.53 1.32
N GLU A 312 -2.75 29.83 1.51
CA GLU A 312 -3.76 30.88 1.35
C GLU A 312 -4.29 30.92 -0.08
N GLU A 313 -3.39 30.98 -1.08
CA GLU A 313 -3.74 30.94 -2.51
C GLU A 313 -4.57 29.70 -2.89
N SER A 314 -4.29 28.55 -2.24
CA SER A 314 -5.01 27.31 -2.53
C SER A 314 -6.44 27.27 -1.97
N GLY A 315 -6.76 28.10 -0.96
CA GLY A 315 -8.03 28.04 -0.23
C GLY A 315 -8.29 26.72 0.52
N SER A 316 -7.28 25.85 0.67
CA SER A 316 -7.44 24.52 1.26
C SER A 316 -7.44 24.57 2.79
N GLU A 317 -8.62 24.52 3.41
CA GLU A 317 -8.78 24.49 4.89
C GLU A 317 -7.95 23.37 5.53
N LYS A 318 -7.85 22.22 4.88
CA LYS A 318 -7.04 21.10 5.36
C LYS A 318 -5.54 21.40 5.33
N ALA A 319 -5.06 22.11 4.31
CA ALA A 319 -3.67 22.51 4.24
C ALA A 319 -3.35 23.54 5.34
N ALA A 320 -4.25 24.50 5.57
CA ALA A 320 -4.17 25.48 6.65
C ALA A 320 -4.06 24.80 8.03
N GLN A 321 -4.95 23.86 8.36
CA GLN A 321 -4.89 23.12 9.62
C GLN A 321 -3.59 22.31 9.82
N ILE A 322 -2.95 21.86 8.73
CA ILE A 322 -1.65 21.17 8.81
C ILE A 322 -0.53 22.19 9.03
N LEU A 323 -0.60 23.34 8.36
CA LEU A 323 0.37 24.43 8.48
C LEU A 323 0.35 25.04 9.89
N ASP A 324 -0.83 25.28 10.48
CA ASP A 324 -0.97 25.80 11.84
C ASP A 324 -0.28 24.91 12.88
N LYS A 325 -0.42 23.59 12.72
CA LYS A 325 0.33 22.63 13.55
C LYS A 325 1.83 22.75 13.33
N GLY A 326 2.25 22.98 12.08
CA GLY A 326 3.63 23.28 11.73
C GLY A 326 4.16 24.54 12.44
N LYS A 327 3.39 25.63 12.43
CA LYS A 327 3.69 26.89 13.13
C LYS A 327 3.83 26.70 14.63
N SER A 328 2.87 26.02 15.27
CA SER A 328 2.94 25.72 16.71
C SER A 328 4.20 24.91 17.09
N HIS A 329 4.60 23.96 16.24
CA HIS A 329 5.87 23.24 16.43
C HIS A 329 7.09 24.13 16.19
N TYR A 330 7.03 25.06 15.24
CA TYR A 330 8.11 26.01 14.97
C TYR A 330 8.32 26.98 16.14
N GLU A 331 7.26 27.62 16.63
CA GLU A 331 7.28 28.54 17.78
C GLU A 331 7.89 27.86 19.01
N LYS A 332 7.41 26.66 19.35
CA LYS A 332 7.99 25.86 20.43
C LYS A 332 9.46 25.51 20.18
N GLY A 333 9.86 25.33 18.92
CA GLY A 333 11.25 25.12 18.53
C GLY A 333 12.12 26.35 18.80
N VAL A 334 11.62 27.55 18.50
CA VAL A 334 12.28 28.83 18.79
C VAL A 334 12.46 29.00 20.29
N GLU A 335 11.38 28.86 21.08
CA GLU A 335 11.42 28.94 22.55
C GLU A 335 12.48 27.99 23.15
N LEU A 336 12.56 26.76 22.64
CA LEU A 336 13.54 25.77 23.11
C LEU A 336 14.97 26.11 22.66
N CYS A 337 15.18 26.74 21.50
CA CYS A 337 16.50 27.17 21.05
C CYS A 337 17.00 28.34 21.92
N GLU A 338 16.15 29.33 22.20
CA GLU A 338 16.43 30.46 23.09
C GLU A 338 16.74 30.00 24.53
N ALA A 339 16.02 28.98 25.02
CA ALA A 339 16.29 28.36 26.32
C ALA A 339 17.56 27.49 26.37
N GLY A 340 18.36 27.45 25.30
CA GLY A 340 19.57 26.63 25.19
C GLY A 340 19.32 25.12 24.98
N ASN A 341 18.06 24.70 24.86
CA ASN A 341 17.63 23.32 24.67
C ASN A 341 17.68 22.89 23.19
N ALA A 342 18.82 23.14 22.53
CA ALA A 342 18.99 22.99 21.10
C ALA A 342 18.64 21.61 20.53
N GLY A 343 18.82 20.54 21.33
CA GLY A 343 18.40 19.20 20.95
C GLY A 343 16.88 19.06 20.82
N GLN A 344 16.13 19.56 21.80
CA GLN A 344 14.67 19.52 21.74
C GLN A 344 14.13 20.46 20.65
N ALA A 345 14.74 21.64 20.51
CA ALA A 345 14.45 22.59 19.41
C ALA A 345 14.59 21.93 18.04
N THR A 346 15.72 21.25 17.79
CA THR A 346 15.99 20.52 16.53
C THR A 346 14.90 19.50 16.21
N ALA A 347 14.35 18.83 17.24
CA ALA A 347 13.27 17.86 17.05
C ALA A 347 11.95 18.55 16.68
N GLN A 348 11.63 19.68 17.31
CA GLN A 348 10.45 20.49 16.96
C GLN A 348 10.55 21.04 15.53
N PHE A 349 11.70 21.58 15.16
CA PHE A 349 12.03 22.01 13.80
C PHE A 349 11.94 20.89 12.76
N ASP A 350 12.35 19.65 13.10
CA ASP A 350 12.16 18.47 12.23
C ASP A 350 10.67 18.15 11.99
N ILE A 351 9.80 18.42 12.97
CA ILE A 351 8.35 18.21 12.86
C ILE A 351 7.72 19.34 12.06
N ALA A 352 8.02 20.59 12.41
CA ALA A 352 7.57 21.78 11.69
C ALA A 352 7.84 21.65 10.19
N ALA A 353 9.11 21.45 9.81
CA ALA A 353 9.50 21.30 8.39
C ALA A 353 8.74 20.20 7.64
N LYS A 354 8.41 19.07 8.30
CA LYS A 354 7.61 17.99 7.69
C LYS A 354 6.14 18.37 7.52
N LEU A 355 5.57 19.08 8.50
CA LEU A 355 4.19 19.55 8.44
C LEU A 355 4.05 20.65 7.41
N THR A 356 4.97 21.60 7.36
CA THR A 356 5.06 22.65 6.33
C THR A 356 5.12 22.04 4.94
N ALA A 357 6.07 21.11 4.68
CA ALA A 357 6.16 20.43 3.38
C ALA A 357 4.87 19.67 3.02
N LYS A 358 4.24 19.02 4.01
CA LYS A 358 2.97 18.32 3.80
C LYS A 358 1.80 19.27 3.53
N ALA A 359 1.77 20.44 4.16
CA ALA A 359 0.76 21.47 3.90
C ALA A 359 0.89 21.97 2.46
N VAL A 360 2.12 22.25 2.01
CA VAL A 360 2.41 22.61 0.61
C VAL A 360 2.01 21.49 -0.36
N ASP A 361 2.31 20.24 -0.05
CA ASP A 361 1.88 19.10 -0.89
C ASP A 361 0.35 19.00 -1.00
N VAL A 362 -0.38 19.32 0.08
CA VAL A 362 -1.85 19.33 0.07
C VAL A 362 -2.39 20.54 -0.69
N ALA A 363 -1.82 21.72 -0.49
CA ALA A 363 -2.17 22.95 -1.20
C ALA A 363 -1.98 22.81 -2.72
N LYS A 364 -0.90 22.14 -3.16
CA LYS A 364 -0.60 21.89 -4.58
C LYS A 364 -1.39 20.74 -5.20
N GLY A 365 -2.26 20.05 -4.45
CA GLY A 365 -2.93 18.83 -4.93
C GLY A 365 -1.92 17.75 -5.37
N ASN A 366 -0.83 17.58 -4.60
CA ASN A 366 0.18 16.53 -4.78
C ASN A 366 0.00 15.39 -3.78
N THR A 367 -1.24 15.11 -3.38
CA THR A 367 -1.49 13.96 -2.53
C THR A 367 -1.44 12.66 -3.33
N ARG A 368 -1.26 11.53 -2.65
CA ARG A 368 -1.35 10.20 -3.31
C ARG A 368 -2.70 9.99 -4.02
N ARG A 369 -3.76 10.61 -3.51
CA ARG A 369 -5.11 10.56 -4.10
C ARG A 369 -5.12 11.35 -5.40
N ASP A 370 -4.56 12.55 -5.41
CA ASP A 370 -4.51 13.40 -6.60
C ASP A 370 -3.63 12.77 -7.68
N HIS A 371 -2.51 12.15 -7.31
CA HIS A 371 -1.73 11.34 -8.25
C HIS A 371 -2.50 10.16 -8.84
N ALA A 372 -3.46 9.58 -8.11
CA ALA A 372 -4.34 8.55 -8.66
C ALA A 372 -5.33 9.18 -9.65
N LEU A 373 -5.95 10.31 -9.31
CA LEU A 373 -6.87 11.03 -10.21
C LEU A 373 -6.18 11.54 -11.47
N LYS A 374 -5.01 12.18 -11.37
CA LYS A 374 -4.19 12.60 -12.53
C LYS A 374 -3.90 11.43 -13.48
N ARG A 375 -3.69 10.22 -12.94
CA ARG A 375 -3.50 9.02 -13.76
C ARG A 375 -4.80 8.57 -14.44
N GLU A 376 -5.94 8.62 -13.76
CA GLU A 376 -7.23 8.29 -14.40
C GLU A 376 -7.60 9.32 -15.47
N ILE A 377 -7.45 10.63 -15.20
CA ILE A 377 -7.61 11.71 -16.19
C ILE A 377 -6.75 11.42 -17.43
N HIS A 378 -5.48 11.08 -17.23
CA HIS A 378 -4.58 10.76 -18.33
C HIS A 378 -5.03 9.53 -19.13
N LYS A 379 -5.47 8.45 -18.47
CA LYS A 379 -5.99 7.25 -19.15
C LYS A 379 -7.24 7.57 -19.96
N THR A 380 -8.21 8.28 -19.40
CA THR A 380 -9.42 8.71 -20.11
C THR A 380 -9.06 9.60 -21.29
N GLY A 381 -8.11 10.53 -21.12
CA GLY A 381 -7.58 11.34 -22.22
C GLY A 381 -6.98 10.51 -23.37
N VAL A 382 -6.29 9.40 -23.07
CA VAL A 382 -5.79 8.46 -24.09
C VAL A 382 -6.94 7.75 -24.81
N ILE A 383 -8.00 7.36 -24.11
CA ILE A 383 -9.20 6.74 -24.70
C ILE A 383 -9.92 7.73 -25.62
N VAL A 384 -10.13 8.97 -25.16
CA VAL A 384 -10.76 10.05 -25.96
C VAL A 384 -9.93 10.35 -27.21
N LYS A 385 -8.59 10.40 -27.09
CA LYS A 385 -7.69 10.59 -28.26
C LYS A 385 -7.80 9.45 -29.26
N ARG A 386 -8.05 8.22 -28.80
CA ARG A 386 -8.29 7.08 -29.70
C ARG A 386 -9.66 7.19 -30.39
N ALA A 387 -10.70 7.59 -29.67
CA ALA A 387 -12.03 7.83 -30.24
C ALA A 387 -12.00 8.93 -31.32
N ASP A 388 -11.26 10.00 -31.08
CA ASP A 388 -11.02 11.08 -32.04
C ASP A 388 -10.41 10.58 -33.36
N ALA A 389 -9.40 9.70 -33.29
CA ALA A 389 -8.77 9.11 -34.47
C ALA A 389 -9.70 8.18 -35.27
N MET A 390 -10.82 7.73 -34.68
CA MET A 390 -11.81 6.86 -35.31
C MET A 390 -13.09 7.60 -35.71
N ALA A 391 -13.22 8.89 -35.39
CA ALA A 391 -14.42 9.67 -35.64
C ALA A 391 -14.47 10.18 -37.10
N GLU A 392 -15.38 9.64 -37.89
CA GLU A 392 -15.55 9.97 -39.31
C GLU A 392 -16.71 10.94 -39.53
N THR A 393 -17.82 10.74 -38.80
CA THR A 393 -19.05 11.53 -38.95
C THR A 393 -19.03 12.81 -38.11
N GLY A 394 -19.87 13.79 -38.48
CA GLY A 394 -20.05 15.02 -37.71
C GLY A 394 -20.53 14.76 -36.27
N GLU A 395 -21.47 13.83 -36.10
CA GLU A 395 -22.00 13.45 -34.79
C GLU A 395 -20.93 12.80 -33.89
N GLN A 396 -20.11 11.90 -34.46
CA GLN A 396 -19.01 11.27 -33.73
C GLN A 396 -17.99 12.32 -33.25
N LYS A 397 -17.66 13.29 -34.11
CA LYS A 397 -16.74 14.39 -33.76
C LYS A 397 -17.30 15.25 -32.63
N GLU A 398 -18.60 15.52 -32.62
CA GLU A 398 -19.24 16.26 -31.53
C GLU A 398 -19.19 15.50 -30.20
N LYS A 399 -19.44 14.18 -30.21
CA LYS A 399 -19.30 13.33 -29.01
C LYS A 399 -17.87 13.34 -28.47
N VAL A 400 -16.87 13.26 -29.34
CA VAL A 400 -15.44 13.33 -28.96
C VAL A 400 -15.10 14.69 -28.35
N GLU A 401 -15.60 15.78 -28.93
CA GLU A 401 -15.30 17.12 -28.39
C GLU A 401 -15.93 17.30 -27.00
N ARG A 402 -17.19 16.88 -26.82
CA ARG A 402 -17.82 16.85 -25.48
C ARG A 402 -17.01 15.99 -24.49
N ALA A 403 -16.49 14.84 -24.94
CA ALA A 403 -15.65 14.00 -24.08
C ALA A 403 -14.33 14.69 -23.69
N ARG A 404 -13.71 15.47 -24.58
CA ARG A 404 -12.52 16.28 -24.26
C ARG A 404 -12.83 17.38 -23.24
N GLU A 405 -13.96 18.07 -23.41
CA GLU A 405 -14.42 19.10 -22.47
C GLU A 405 -14.62 18.50 -21.08
N LEU A 406 -15.26 17.34 -20.97
CA LEU A 406 -15.45 16.63 -19.70
C LEU A 406 -14.11 16.20 -19.06
N VAL A 407 -13.12 15.77 -19.85
CA VAL A 407 -11.77 15.45 -19.32
C VAL A 407 -11.08 16.71 -18.80
N LYS A 408 -11.23 17.84 -19.49
CA LYS A 408 -10.69 19.13 -19.05
C LYS A 408 -11.37 19.58 -17.75
N GLU A 409 -12.70 19.55 -17.69
CA GLU A 409 -13.49 19.88 -16.51
C GLU A 409 -13.16 18.96 -15.32
N ALA A 410 -12.89 17.67 -15.58
CA ALA A 410 -12.42 16.74 -14.56
C ALA A 410 -11.04 17.13 -14.01
N GLY A 411 -10.16 17.68 -14.84
CA GLY A 411 -8.88 18.25 -14.43
C GLY A 411 -9.04 19.48 -13.53
N ASP A 412 -9.97 20.36 -13.88
CA ASP A 412 -10.28 21.57 -13.12
C ASP A 412 -10.95 21.25 -11.77
N ASN A 413 -11.65 20.10 -11.66
CA ASN A 413 -12.30 19.62 -10.43
C ASN A 413 -11.52 18.51 -9.71
N ILE A 414 -10.20 18.47 -9.85
CA ILE A 414 -9.37 17.39 -9.26
C ILE A 414 -9.42 17.35 -7.72
N ASP A 415 -9.69 18.50 -7.10
CA ASP A 415 -9.92 18.70 -5.66
C ASP A 415 -11.23 18.06 -5.17
N LYS A 416 -12.17 17.77 -6.08
CA LYS A 416 -13.46 17.11 -5.83
C LYS A 416 -13.50 15.71 -6.48
N PRO A 417 -12.87 14.71 -5.85
CA PRO A 417 -12.72 13.35 -6.40
C PRO A 417 -14.01 12.71 -6.92
N GLN A 418 -15.15 12.93 -6.27
CA GLN A 418 -16.42 12.35 -6.69
C GLN A 418 -16.96 13.00 -7.98
N VAL A 419 -16.77 14.31 -8.13
CA VAL A 419 -17.17 15.05 -9.34
C VAL A 419 -16.23 14.68 -10.48
N CYS A 420 -14.91 14.72 -10.23
CA CYS A 420 -13.88 14.30 -11.16
C CYS A 420 -14.14 12.90 -11.74
N LEU A 421 -14.36 11.89 -10.88
CA LEU A 421 -14.63 10.52 -11.35
C LEU A 421 -15.91 10.43 -12.19
N LYS A 422 -17.01 11.09 -11.79
CA LYS A 422 -18.26 11.12 -12.58
C LYS A 422 -18.07 11.75 -13.96
N LEU A 423 -17.28 12.80 -14.07
CA LEU A 423 -16.95 13.44 -15.36
C LEU A 423 -16.12 12.52 -16.24
N LEU A 424 -15.13 11.83 -15.65
CA LEU A 424 -14.30 10.85 -16.35
C LEU A 424 -15.09 9.64 -16.83
N ASP A 425 -16.04 9.14 -16.04
CA ASP A 425 -16.92 8.03 -16.43
C ASP A 425 -17.74 8.43 -17.66
N ARG A 426 -18.41 9.61 -17.63
CA ARG A 426 -19.17 10.15 -18.77
C ARG A 426 -18.32 10.37 -20.02
N ALA A 427 -17.11 10.92 -19.86
CA ALA A 427 -16.18 11.09 -20.97
C ALA A 427 -15.77 9.76 -21.59
N THR A 428 -15.57 8.75 -20.74
CA THR A 428 -15.21 7.39 -21.16
C THR A 428 -16.37 6.73 -21.91
N ASP A 429 -17.60 6.89 -21.44
CA ASP A 429 -18.81 6.37 -22.11
C ASP A 429 -18.99 6.96 -23.51
N LEU A 430 -18.86 8.29 -23.66
CA LEU A 430 -18.92 8.96 -24.96
C LEU A 430 -17.80 8.50 -25.91
N ALA A 431 -16.58 8.34 -25.39
CA ALA A 431 -15.47 7.87 -26.20
C ALA A 431 -15.68 6.42 -26.68
N PHE A 432 -16.20 5.54 -25.81
CA PHE A 432 -16.50 4.16 -26.20
C PHE A 432 -17.69 4.06 -27.15
N SER A 433 -18.70 4.91 -27.05
CA SER A 433 -19.80 4.92 -28.03
C SER A 433 -19.31 5.24 -29.43
N VAL A 434 -18.42 6.23 -29.57
CA VAL A 434 -17.80 6.58 -30.86
C VAL A 434 -16.95 5.44 -31.41
N ILE A 435 -16.11 4.81 -30.58
CA ILE A 435 -15.29 3.66 -30.98
C ILE A 435 -16.17 2.49 -31.47
N ALA A 436 -17.30 2.24 -30.80
CA ALA A 436 -18.23 1.18 -31.17
C ALA A 436 -18.98 1.49 -32.48
N GLU A 437 -19.44 2.74 -32.68
CA GLU A 437 -20.10 3.20 -33.90
C GLU A 437 -19.17 3.08 -35.12
N ALA A 438 -17.92 3.52 -34.99
CA ALA A 438 -16.92 3.41 -36.05
C ALA A 438 -16.59 1.96 -36.42
N GLY A 439 -16.61 1.05 -35.44
CA GLY A 439 -16.38 -0.38 -35.68
C GLY A 439 -17.49 -1.06 -36.49
N ARG A 440 -18.73 -0.56 -36.43
CA ARG A 440 -19.88 -1.11 -37.18
C ARG A 440 -19.92 -0.64 -38.62
N ALA A 441 -19.57 0.63 -38.88
CA ALA A 441 -19.56 1.19 -40.23
C ALA A 441 -18.66 0.41 -41.20
N GLY A 442 -17.54 -0.13 -40.70
CA GLY A 442 -16.65 -0.96 -41.52
C GLY A 442 -17.13 -2.40 -41.79
N GLN A 443 -18.24 -2.86 -41.19
CA GLN A 443 -18.78 -4.21 -41.42
C GLN A 443 -19.85 -4.26 -42.52
N ASP A 444 -20.63 -3.19 -42.72
CA ASP A 444 -21.72 -3.17 -43.72
C ASP A 444 -21.22 -3.04 -45.17
N ASP A 445 -20.04 -2.46 -45.40
CA ASP A 445 -19.48 -2.31 -46.76
C ASP A 445 -18.94 -3.64 -47.35
N GLY A 446 -19.05 -4.75 -46.63
CA GLY A 446 -18.49 -6.06 -46.99
C GLY A 446 -19.50 -7.14 -47.43
N GLU A 447 -20.82 -6.94 -47.26
CA GLU A 447 -21.83 -7.98 -47.54
C GLU A 447 -22.44 -7.93 -48.95
N ASP A 448 -22.14 -6.90 -49.77
CA ASP A 448 -22.63 -6.75 -51.16
C ASP A 448 -21.56 -7.04 -52.24
N ARG A 449 -20.53 -7.85 -51.91
CA ARG A 449 -19.55 -8.40 -52.88
C ARG A 449 -19.46 -9.91 -52.77
#